data_AF-A0AAD9N3T0-F1
#
_entry.id   AF-A0AAD9N3T0-F1
#
_cell.length_a   1.000
_cell.length_b   1.000
_cell.length_c   1.000
_cell.angle_alpha   90.00
_cell.angle_beta   90.00
_cell.angle_gamma   90.00
#
_symmetry.space_group_name_H-M   'P 1'
#
loop_
_entity.id
_entity.type
_entity.pdbx_description
1 polymer ?
#
loop_
_entity_poly.entity_id
_entity_poly.type
_entity_poly.pdbx_seq_one_letter_code
_entity_poly.pdbx_strand_id
1 'polypeptide(L)'
;MELLYKKCKHWNYLLTLSGQMYPLKTNLDIIRILKSLNGSNAVEGSIKEAERVKGRWYTQPPPPLNITIVKGGCHFAVTRSFVRYVLYDVRALLFRNWVRSIQYPDEHYFQTLSHNAHLEVPGAYTGTL
;
A
#
# COMPACT_ATOMS: atom_id res chain seq x y z
N MET A 1 10.87 -0.07 6.00
CA MET A 1 10.49 -1.42 5.48
C MET A 1 11.71 -2.30 5.22
N GLU A 2 12.70 -1.86 4.45
CA GLU A 2 13.85 -2.70 4.05
C GLU A 2 14.63 -3.30 5.22
N LEU A 3 14.96 -2.49 6.24
CA LEU A 3 15.68 -2.97 7.43
C LEU A 3 14.93 -4.11 8.14
N LEU A 4 13.61 -3.94 8.36
CA LEU A 4 12.77 -4.97 8.98
C LEU A 4 12.75 -6.26 8.13
N TYR A 5 12.64 -6.11 6.81
CA TYR A 5 12.59 -7.24 5.89
C TYR A 5 13.90 -8.05 5.87
N LYS A 6 15.05 -7.36 5.89
CA LYS A 6 16.39 -7.97 5.90
C LYS A 6 16.75 -8.58 7.27
N LYS A 7 16.41 -7.89 8.37
CA LYS A 7 16.82 -8.28 9.73
C LYS A 7 16.02 -9.46 10.27
N CYS A 8 14.72 -9.55 10.00
CA CYS A 8 13.86 -10.58 10.57
C CYS A 8 12.97 -11.24 9.50
N LYS A 9 12.94 -12.58 9.50
CA LYS A 9 12.14 -13.38 8.56
C LYS A 9 10.80 -13.88 9.14
N HIS A 10 10.57 -13.75 10.44
CA HIS A 10 9.52 -14.48 11.17
C HIS A 10 8.24 -13.67 11.42
N TRP A 11 8.14 -12.45 10.90
CA TRP A 11 6.95 -11.62 11.02
C TRP A 11 6.01 -11.83 9.82
N ASN A 12 4.70 -11.75 10.06
CA ASN A 12 3.68 -12.01 9.05
C ASN A 12 3.09 -10.72 8.45
N TYR A 13 2.84 -9.73 9.31
CA TYR A 13 2.26 -8.44 8.94
C TYR A 13 3.12 -7.29 9.44
N LEU A 14 3.11 -6.20 8.67
CA LEU A 14 3.62 -4.90 9.02
C LEU A 14 2.44 -3.96 9.21
N LEU A 15 2.35 -3.33 10.38
CA LEU A 15 1.42 -2.23 10.65
C LEU A 15 2.20 -0.91 10.65
N THR A 16 1.68 0.11 9.97
CA THR A 16 2.26 1.46 10.01
C THR A 16 1.53 2.33 11.03
N LEU A 17 2.29 2.89 11.97
CA LEU A 17 1.80 3.78 13.02
C LEU A 17 2.57 5.11 12.99
N SER A 18 1.91 6.20 13.36
CA SER A 18 2.57 7.48 13.67
C SER A 18 2.67 7.66 15.19
N GLY A 19 3.54 8.58 15.63
CA GLY A 19 3.78 8.81 17.06
C GLY A 19 2.57 9.31 17.86
N GLN A 20 1.50 9.73 17.19
CA GLN A 20 0.25 10.19 17.80
C GLN A 20 -0.81 9.09 17.92
N MET A 21 -0.57 7.90 17.37
CA MET A 21 -1.53 6.80 17.41
C MET A 21 -1.45 6.01 18.72
N TYR A 22 -2.62 5.56 19.19
CA TYR A 22 -2.72 4.69 20.36
C TYR A 22 -3.59 3.46 20.04
N PRO A 23 -3.18 2.24 20.43
CA PRO A 23 -3.95 1.04 20.16
C PRO A 23 -5.28 1.04 20.94
N LEU A 24 -6.39 0.84 20.22
CA LEU A 24 -7.74 0.68 20.80
C LEU A 24 -8.15 -0.80 20.95
N LYS A 25 -7.21 -1.71 20.75
CA LYS A 25 -7.37 -3.16 20.76
C LYS A 25 -6.18 -3.78 21.45
N THR A 26 -6.40 -4.87 22.17
CA THR A 26 -5.29 -5.60 22.80
C THR A 26 -4.43 -6.27 21.73
N ASN A 27 -3.20 -6.66 22.08
CA ASN A 27 -2.35 -7.43 21.17
C ASN A 27 -3.04 -8.74 20.72
N LEU A 28 -3.81 -9.40 21.60
CA LEU A 28 -4.55 -10.61 21.24
C LEU A 28 -5.64 -10.33 20.21
N ASP A 29 -6.38 -9.23 20.36
CA ASP A 29 -7.40 -8.83 19.40
C ASP A 29 -6.79 -8.48 18.04
N ILE A 30 -5.67 -7.75 18.04
CA ILE A 30 -4.92 -7.44 16.82
C ILE A 30 -4.49 -8.72 16.11
N ILE A 31 -3.93 -9.69 16.83
CA ILE A 31 -3.54 -10.98 16.26
C ILE A 31 -4.75 -11.73 15.67
N ARG A 32 -5.90 -11.73 16.36
CA ARG A 32 -7.13 -12.37 15.87
C ARG A 32 -7.63 -11.73 14.58
N ILE A 33 -7.64 -10.40 14.51
CA ILE A 33 -8.01 -9.64 13.31
C ILE A 33 -7.04 -9.94 12.15
N LEU A 34 -5.73 -9.91 12.38
CA LEU A 34 -4.75 -10.18 11.33
C LEU A 34 -4.82 -11.63 10.82
N LYS A 35 -5.18 -12.58 11.68
CA LYS A 35 -5.42 -13.97 11.26
C LYS A 35 -6.68 -14.08 10.41
N SER A 36 -7.75 -13.34 10.72
CA SER A 36 -8.97 -13.36 9.90
C SER A 36 -8.78 -12.75 8.51
N LEU A 37 -7.77 -11.89 8.31
CA LEU A 37 -7.41 -11.38 6.98
C LEU A 37 -6.83 -12.47 6.05
N ASN A 38 -6.41 -13.61 6.59
CA ASN A 38 -5.97 -14.78 5.82
C ASN A 38 -4.95 -14.50 4.68
N GLY A 39 -3.96 -13.65 4.96
CA GLY A 39 -2.92 -13.28 3.98
C GLY A 39 -3.31 -12.12 3.06
N SER A 40 -4.47 -11.52 3.26
CA SER A 40 -4.89 -10.29 2.58
C SER A 40 -4.33 -9.05 3.29
N ASN A 41 -4.07 -8.00 2.54
CA ASN A 41 -3.67 -6.71 3.08
C ASN A 41 -4.91 -5.89 3.46
N ALA A 42 -4.80 -5.09 4.51
CA ALA A 42 -5.76 -4.05 4.85
C ALA A 42 -5.15 -2.69 4.48
N VAL A 43 -5.53 -2.19 3.30
CA VAL A 43 -5.11 -0.91 2.74
C VAL A 43 -6.37 -0.18 2.29
N GLU A 44 -6.61 1.03 2.78
CA GLU A 44 -7.72 1.86 2.34
C GLU A 44 -7.41 2.48 0.97
N GLY A 45 -8.41 2.59 0.09
CA GLY A 45 -8.26 3.22 -1.21
C GLY A 45 -9.58 3.72 -1.80
N SER A 46 -9.51 4.86 -2.51
CA SER A 46 -10.62 5.44 -3.26
C SER A 46 -10.13 6.11 -4.55
N ILE A 47 -10.70 5.69 -5.68
CA ILE A 47 -10.49 6.35 -6.99
C ILE A 47 -11.19 7.70 -7.02
N LYS A 48 -12.39 7.81 -6.44
CA LYS A 48 -13.15 9.07 -6.37
C LYS A 48 -12.37 10.17 -5.66
N GLU A 49 -11.72 9.84 -4.54
CA GLU A 49 -10.87 10.81 -3.84
C GLU A 49 -9.60 11.13 -4.63
N ALA A 50 -9.05 10.18 -5.40
CA ALA A 50 -7.93 10.45 -6.28
C ALA A 50 -8.31 11.45 -7.38
N GLU A 51 -9.45 11.27 -8.07
CA GLU A 51 -9.89 12.21 -9.11
C GLU A 51 -10.12 13.63 -8.57
N ARG A 52 -10.61 13.78 -7.32
CA ARG A 52 -10.77 15.10 -6.68
C ARG A 52 -9.45 15.85 -6.50
N VAL A 53 -8.34 15.13 -6.36
CA VAL A 53 -7.01 15.72 -6.16
C VAL A 53 -6.09 15.51 -7.35
N LYS A 54 -6.65 15.24 -8.54
CA LYS A 54 -5.89 15.03 -9.80
C LYS A 54 -4.90 16.15 -10.12
N GLY A 55 -5.16 17.36 -9.63
CA GLY A 55 -4.24 18.50 -9.67
C GLY A 55 -2.85 18.24 -9.04
N ARG A 56 -2.68 17.16 -8.27
CA ARG A 56 -1.39 16.76 -7.68
C ARG A 56 -0.44 16.06 -8.65
N TRP A 57 -0.96 15.56 -9.79
CA TRP A 57 -0.17 14.85 -10.81
C TRP A 57 -0.59 15.17 -12.25
N TYR A 58 -1.48 16.15 -12.49
CA TYR A 58 -1.93 16.48 -13.84
C TYR A 58 -0.82 16.94 -14.79
N THR A 59 0.28 17.49 -14.26
CA THR A 59 1.45 17.91 -15.03
C THR A 59 2.42 16.78 -15.33
N GLN A 60 2.23 15.60 -14.72
CA GLN A 60 3.10 14.45 -14.92
C GLN A 60 2.66 13.64 -16.14
N PRO A 61 3.59 12.92 -16.79
CA PRO A 61 3.21 11.94 -17.80
C PRO A 61 2.27 10.90 -17.20
N PRO A 62 1.49 10.17 -18.03
CA PRO A 62 0.64 9.10 -17.54
C PRO A 62 1.41 8.11 -16.66
N PRO A 63 0.78 7.57 -15.59
CA PRO A 63 1.43 6.57 -14.77
C PRO A 63 1.79 5.34 -15.61
N PRO A 64 2.93 4.68 -15.30
CA PRO A 64 3.38 3.52 -16.06
C PRO A 64 2.40 2.36 -15.91
N LEU A 65 2.47 1.39 -16.82
CA LEU A 65 1.74 0.11 -16.73
C LEU A 65 0.21 0.26 -16.67
N ASN A 66 -0.33 1.34 -17.26
CA ASN A 66 -1.76 1.64 -17.27
C ASN A 66 -2.38 1.62 -15.85
N ILE A 67 -1.63 2.11 -14.86
CA ILE A 67 -2.03 2.12 -13.47
C ILE A 67 -3.09 3.19 -13.24
N THR A 68 -4.19 2.84 -12.57
CA THR A 68 -5.16 3.81 -12.07
C THR A 68 -4.71 4.30 -10.69
N ILE A 69 -4.54 5.62 -10.54
CA ILE A 69 -4.14 6.21 -9.26
C ILE A 69 -5.26 6.09 -8.25
N VAL A 70 -4.91 5.61 -7.06
CA VAL A 70 -5.82 5.48 -5.92
C VAL A 70 -5.30 6.35 -4.79
N LYS A 71 -6.21 7.00 -4.05
CA LYS A 71 -5.90 7.77 -2.85
C LYS A 71 -6.36 7.02 -1.61
N GLY A 72 -5.58 7.04 -0.54
CA GLY A 72 -6.05 6.60 0.78
C GLY A 72 -5.16 7.12 1.90
N GLY A 73 -5.33 6.54 3.09
CA GLY A 73 -4.54 6.90 4.27
C GLY A 73 -3.14 6.29 4.27
N CYS A 74 -2.20 6.91 4.98
CA CYS A 74 -0.82 6.45 5.16
C CYS A 74 -0.67 5.28 6.18
N HIS A 75 -1.79 4.82 6.73
CA HIS A 75 -1.86 3.72 7.70
C HIS A 75 -2.42 2.46 7.05
N PHE A 76 -1.72 1.34 7.22
CA PHE A 76 -2.10 0.07 6.62
C PHE A 76 -1.56 -1.12 7.41
N ALA A 77 -2.17 -2.29 7.20
CA ALA A 77 -1.64 -3.58 7.62
C ALA A 77 -1.36 -4.42 6.37
N VAL A 78 -0.09 -4.71 6.11
CA VAL A 78 0.34 -5.41 4.88
C VAL A 78 1.16 -6.63 5.20
N THR A 79 1.07 -7.64 4.36
CA THR A 79 1.82 -8.89 4.50
C THR A 79 3.31 -8.71 4.21
N ARG A 80 4.11 -9.65 4.70
CA ARG A 80 5.54 -9.70 4.36
C ARG A 80 5.80 -9.88 2.86
N SER A 81 4.92 -10.59 2.15
CA SER A 81 5.01 -10.76 0.69
C SER A 81 4.72 -9.47 -0.06
N PHE A 82 3.75 -8.66 0.39
CA PHE A 82 3.55 -7.30 -0.12
C PHE A 82 4.80 -6.44 0.07
N VAL A 83 5.43 -6.48 1.24
CA VAL A 83 6.68 -5.72 1.47
C VAL A 83 7.80 -6.18 0.55
N ARG A 84 7.92 -7.49 0.28
CA ARG A 84 8.87 -8.00 -0.72
C ARG A 84 8.58 -7.43 -2.11
N TYR A 85 7.31 -7.42 -2.51
CA TYR A 85 6.88 -6.86 -3.79
C TYR A 85 7.29 -5.39 -3.91
N VAL A 86 6.98 -4.57 -2.91
CA VAL A 86 7.35 -3.14 -2.87
C VAL A 86 8.86 -2.89 -2.96
N LEU A 87 9.67 -3.77 -2.37
CA LEU A 87 11.13 -3.60 -2.34
C LEU A 87 11.82 -4.06 -3.63
N TYR A 88 11.28 -5.08 -4.31
CA TYR A 88 12.03 -5.80 -5.34
C TYR A 88 11.30 -6.01 -6.68
N ASP A 89 9.97 -5.87 -6.74
CA ASP A 89 9.24 -6.08 -8.00
C ASP A 89 9.43 -4.88 -8.94
N VAL A 90 9.80 -5.14 -10.20
CA VAL A 90 10.05 -4.10 -11.20
C VAL A 90 8.84 -3.18 -11.40
N ARG A 91 7.61 -3.70 -11.32
CA ARG A 91 6.38 -2.92 -11.46
C ARG A 91 6.25 -1.90 -10.33
N ALA A 92 6.52 -2.34 -9.10
CA ALA A 92 6.55 -1.46 -7.93
C ALA A 92 7.65 -0.40 -8.05
N LEU A 93 8.85 -0.78 -8.49
CA LEU A 93 9.98 0.13 -8.65
C LEU A 93 9.73 1.19 -9.74
N LEU A 94 9.14 0.79 -10.88
CA LEU A 94 8.74 1.70 -11.96
C LEU A 94 7.73 2.73 -11.45
N PHE A 95 6.66 2.25 -10.79
CA PHE A 95 5.65 3.14 -10.22
C PHE A 95 6.21 4.04 -9.11
N ARG A 96 7.13 3.53 -8.29
CA ARG A 96 7.82 4.31 -7.25
C ARG A 96 8.61 5.47 -7.84
N ASN A 97 9.27 5.27 -8.99
CA ASN A 97 10.00 6.34 -9.64
C ASN A 97 9.06 7.42 -10.18
N TRP A 98 7.91 7.02 -10.74
CA TRP A 98 6.89 7.95 -11.19
C TRP A 98 6.29 8.76 -10.03
N VAL A 99 5.88 8.10 -8.93
CA VAL A 99 5.19 8.76 -7.80
C VAL A 99 6.10 9.78 -7.08
N ARG A 100 7.42 9.68 -7.18
CA ARG A 100 8.34 10.67 -6.59
C ARG A 100 8.18 12.07 -7.15
N SER A 101 7.56 12.21 -8.31
CA SER A 101 7.33 13.49 -8.99
C SER A 101 5.98 14.16 -8.63
N ILE A 102 5.09 13.45 -7.92
CA ILE A 102 3.76 13.97 -7.57
C ILE A 102 3.75 14.60 -6.18
N GLN A 103 2.72 15.39 -5.90
CA GLN A 103 2.47 15.89 -4.53
C GLN A 103 1.88 14.78 -3.65
N TYR A 104 2.35 14.70 -2.40
CA TYR A 104 1.88 13.75 -1.36
C TYR A 104 1.92 12.26 -1.80
N PRO A 105 3.09 11.75 -2.22
CA PRO A 105 3.22 10.40 -2.79
C PRO A 105 2.82 9.27 -1.82
N ASP A 106 2.93 9.52 -0.52
CA ASP A 106 2.58 8.59 0.56
C ASP A 106 1.06 8.31 0.66
N GLU A 107 0.23 9.24 0.19
CA GLU A 107 -1.22 9.06 0.10
C GLU A 107 -1.68 8.27 -1.14
N HIS A 108 -0.73 7.93 -2.03
CA HIS A 108 -1.05 7.29 -3.31
C HIS A 108 -0.31 5.96 -3.54
N TYR A 109 0.96 5.85 -3.12
CA TYR A 109 1.82 4.75 -3.57
C TYR A 109 1.31 3.36 -3.18
N PHE A 110 1.07 3.11 -1.90
CA PHE A 110 0.70 1.78 -1.40
C PHE A 110 -0.72 1.39 -1.79
N GLN A 111 -1.62 2.36 -1.78
CA GLN A 111 -3.03 2.21 -2.09
C GLN A 111 -3.19 1.89 -3.57
N THR A 112 -2.47 2.60 -4.44
CA THR A 112 -2.46 2.31 -5.88
C THR A 112 -1.95 0.90 -6.16
N LEU A 113 -0.82 0.49 -5.56
CA LEU A 113 -0.32 -0.88 -5.71
C LEU A 113 -1.33 -1.93 -5.21
N SER A 114 -2.04 -1.65 -4.12
CA SER A 114 -2.98 -2.60 -3.50
C SER A 114 -4.35 -2.70 -4.20
N HIS A 115 -4.65 -1.85 -5.18
CA HIS A 115 -5.97 -1.75 -5.81
C HIS A 115 -5.94 -1.83 -7.34
N ASN A 116 -4.77 -2.12 -7.92
CA ASN A 116 -4.63 -2.43 -9.34
C ASN A 116 -4.40 -3.93 -9.50
N ALA A 117 -5.47 -4.68 -9.75
CA ALA A 117 -5.43 -6.15 -9.76
C ALA A 117 -4.43 -6.73 -10.79
N HIS A 118 -4.23 -6.05 -11.92
CA HIS A 118 -3.28 -6.45 -12.97
C HIS A 118 -1.81 -6.36 -12.55
N LEU A 119 -1.51 -5.74 -11.40
CA LEU A 119 -0.18 -5.74 -10.82
C LEU A 119 0.12 -7.01 -10.00
N GLU A 120 -0.88 -7.87 -9.78
CA GLU A 120 -0.75 -9.17 -9.10
C GLU A 120 -0.03 -9.06 -7.74
N VAL A 121 -0.31 -7.97 -7.03
CA VAL A 121 0.37 -7.69 -5.77
C VAL A 121 -0.09 -8.69 -4.71
N PRO A 122 0.83 -9.36 -3.98
CA PRO A 122 0.44 -10.34 -2.97
C PRO A 122 -0.47 -9.76 -1.89
N GLY A 123 -1.64 -10.39 -1.70
CA GLY A 123 -2.64 -9.97 -0.72
C GLY A 123 -3.41 -8.69 -1.09
N ALA A 124 -3.26 -8.17 -2.32
CA ALA A 124 -4.01 -7.00 -2.76
C ALA A 124 -5.47 -7.31 -3.07
N TYR A 125 -6.27 -6.24 -3.20
CA TYR A 125 -7.65 -6.33 -3.60
C TYR A 125 -7.74 -6.74 -5.08
N THR A 126 -8.48 -7.81 -5.37
CA THR A 126 -8.64 -8.36 -6.72
C THR A 126 -9.98 -8.03 -7.36
N GLY A 127 -10.87 -7.32 -6.65
CA GLY A 127 -12.13 -6.85 -7.21
C GLY A 127 -11.95 -5.63 -8.11
N THR A 128 -13.03 -5.21 -8.73
CA THR A 128 -13.14 -3.94 -9.46
C THR A 128 -13.57 -2.85 -8.49
N LEU A 129 -12.79 -1.77 -8.42
CA LEU A 129 -13.16 -0.53 -7.71
C LEU A 129 -14.14 0.32 -8.51
#